data_AF-A0A9R1WL56-F1
#
_entry.id   AF-A0A9R1WL56-F1
#
_cell.length_a   1.000
_cell.length_b   1.000
_cell.length_c   1.000
_cell.angle_alpha   90.00
_cell.angle_beta   90.00
_cell.angle_gamma   90.00
#
_symmetry.space_group_name_H-M   'P 1'
#
loop_
_entity.id
_entity.type
_entity.pdbx_description
1 polymer ?
#
loop_
_entity_poly.entity_id
_entity_poly.type
_entity_poly.pdbx_seq_one_letter_code
_entity_poly.pdbx_strand_id
1 'polypeptide(L)'
;MEQWSRSMMITLSVKNKLIFINGSLPEPPSEFINHNSWMRNNQLVISWILNLVSTEISTNIMFTNSAHKLWDDLKIVINRAMDLKSFCESQSKSRLYWFVFH
;
A
#
# COMPACT_ATOMS: atom_id res chain seq x y z
N MET A 1 -2.53 11.41 5.52
CA MET A 1 -2.56 9.93 5.35
C MET A 1 -3.78 9.40 4.61
N GLU A 2 -4.91 10.11 4.55
CA GLU A 2 -6.19 9.43 4.29
C GLU A 2 -6.59 9.25 2.82
N GLN A 3 -6.30 10.19 1.92
CA GLN A 3 -7.00 10.19 0.62
C GLN A 3 -6.64 9.02 -0.30
N TRP A 4 -5.35 8.68 -0.43
CA TRP A 4 -4.91 7.58 -1.31
C TRP A 4 -5.39 6.22 -0.76
N SER A 5 -5.23 6.00 0.55
CA SER A 5 -5.59 4.74 1.20
C SER A 5 -7.11 4.57 1.18
N ARG A 6 -7.87 5.65 1.43
CA ARG A 6 -9.32 5.65 1.35
C ARG A 6 -9.84 5.34 -0.05
N SER A 7 -9.27 5.96 -1.09
CA SER A 7 -9.65 5.66 -2.48
C SER A 7 -9.42 4.19 -2.82
N MET A 8 -8.26 3.62 -2.44
CA MET A 8 -7.97 2.21 -2.66
C MET A 8 -8.95 1.29 -1.91
N MET A 9 -9.23 1.58 -0.64
CA MET A 9 -10.20 0.81 0.15
C MET A 9 -11.59 0.83 -0.49
N ILE A 10 -12.04 1.98 -1.01
CA ILE A 10 -13.31 2.09 -1.73
C ILE A 10 -13.30 1.21 -2.98
N THR A 11 -12.26 1.30 -3.82
CA THR A 11 -12.14 0.47 -5.03
C THR A 11 -12.18 -1.03 -4.71
N LEU A 12 -11.49 -1.46 -3.66
CA LEU A 12 -11.49 -2.85 -3.21
C LEU A 12 -12.83 -3.27 -2.60
N SER A 13 -13.50 -2.36 -1.88
CA SER A 13 -14.83 -2.60 -1.30
C SER A 13 -15.88 -2.82 -2.39
N VAL A 14 -15.89 -2.00 -3.43
CA VAL A 14 -16.82 -2.16 -4.59
C VAL A 14 -16.62 -3.52 -5.28
N LYS A 15 -15.43 -4.11 -5.19
CA LYS A 15 -15.08 -5.40 -5.79
C LYS A 15 -15.20 -6.59 -4.81
N ASN A 16 -15.73 -6.36 -3.60
CA ASN A 16 -15.82 -7.35 -2.52
C ASN A 16 -14.46 -7.99 -2.15
N LYS A 17 -13.37 -7.22 -2.28
CA LYS A 17 -11.99 -7.69 -1.99
C LYS A 17 -11.38 -7.07 -0.75
N LEU A 18 -12.09 -6.19 -0.04
CA LEU A 18 -11.58 -5.55 1.17
C LEU A 18 -11.14 -6.56 2.25
N ILE A 19 -11.81 -7.71 2.33
CA ILE A 19 -11.50 -8.80 3.26
C ILE A 19 -10.08 -9.35 3.12
N PHE A 20 -9.45 -9.23 1.94
CA PHE A 20 -8.09 -9.71 1.68
C PHE A 20 -7.02 -8.75 2.21
N ILE A 21 -7.31 -7.45 2.28
CA ILE A 21 -6.38 -6.45 2.81
C ILE A 21 -6.57 -6.20 4.31
N ASN A 22 -7.74 -6.52 4.86
CA ASN A 22 -8.03 -6.42 6.30
C ASN A 22 -7.59 -7.66 7.08
N GLY A 23 -7.18 -8.75 6.40
CA GLY A 23 -6.81 -10.01 7.05
C GLY A 23 -8.00 -10.77 7.66
N SER A 24 -9.24 -10.31 7.44
CA SER A 24 -10.45 -10.93 7.99
C SER A 24 -10.73 -12.32 7.40
N LEU A 25 -10.18 -12.62 6.22
CA LEU A 25 -10.23 -13.93 5.59
C LEU A 25 -8.81 -14.55 5.57
N PRO A 26 -8.45 -15.37 6.58
CA PRO A 26 -7.15 -16.03 6.61
C PRO A 26 -7.02 -17.02 5.44
N GLU A 27 -5.77 -17.33 5.09
CA GLU A 27 -5.45 -18.36 4.11
C GLU A 27 -5.98 -19.72 4.61
N PRO A 28 -6.87 -20.39 3.85
CA PRO A 28 -7.34 -21.72 4.22
C PRO A 28 -6.20 -22.74 4.03
N PRO A 29 -6.23 -23.88 4.74
CA PRO A 29 -5.28 -24.96 4.48
C PRO A 29 -5.38 -25.48 3.04
N SER A 30 -4.26 -25.98 2.51
CA SER A 30 -4.14 -26.35 1.09
C SER A 30 -5.04 -27.52 0.69
N GLU A 31 -5.52 -28.33 1.64
CA GLU A 31 -6.42 -29.45 1.37
C GLU A 31 -7.87 -29.00 1.11
N PHE A 32 -8.24 -27.76 1.44
CA PHE A 32 -9.60 -27.29 1.25
C PHE A 32 -9.88 -26.91 -0.21
N ILE A 33 -11.07 -27.28 -0.69
CA ILE A 33 -11.52 -27.01 -2.06
C ILE A 33 -11.52 -25.51 -2.43
N ASN A 34 -11.63 -24.64 -1.43
CA ASN A 34 -11.64 -23.20 -1.60
C ASN A 34 -10.22 -22.57 -1.67
N HIS A 35 -9.15 -23.32 -1.36
CA HIS A 35 -7.78 -22.80 -1.33
C HIS A 35 -7.37 -22.17 -2.65
N ASN A 36 -7.58 -22.88 -3.76
CA ASN A 36 -7.23 -22.36 -5.09
C ASN A 36 -8.02 -21.09 -5.45
N SER A 37 -9.29 -21.01 -5.04
CA SER A 37 -10.11 -19.81 -5.23
C SER A 37 -9.64 -18.65 -4.36
N TRP A 38 -9.25 -18.92 -3.11
CA TRP A 38 -8.67 -17.93 -2.21
C TRP A 38 -7.35 -17.38 -2.78
N MET A 39 -6.45 -18.28 -3.19
CA MET A 39 -5.14 -17.92 -3.74
C MET A 39 -5.25 -17.06 -5.00
N ARG A 40 -6.15 -17.41 -5.93
CA ARG A 40 -6.43 -16.57 -7.12
C ARG A 40 -6.91 -15.18 -6.75
N ASN A 41 -7.82 -15.07 -5.78
CA ASN A 41 -8.33 -13.78 -5.35
C ASN A 41 -7.26 -12.93 -4.64
N ASN A 42 -6.42 -13.57 -3.81
CA ASN A 42 -5.30 -12.91 -3.17
C ASN A 42 -4.29 -12.38 -4.22
N GLN A 43 -3.92 -13.18 -5.22
CA GLN A 43 -3.04 -12.76 -6.33
C GLN A 43 -3.64 -11.62 -7.17
N LEU A 44 -4.96 -11.64 -7.40
CA LEU A 44 -5.67 -10.57 -8.10
C LEU A 44 -5.60 -9.24 -7.33
N VAL A 45 -5.78 -9.29 -6.01
CA VAL A 45 -5.66 -8.10 -5.15
C VAL A 45 -4.22 -7.57 -5.14
N ILE A 46 -3.23 -8.46 -5.06
CA ILE A 46 -1.80 -8.11 -5.19
C ILE A 46 -1.57 -7.38 -6.52
N SER A 47 -2.05 -7.93 -7.65
CA SER A 47 -1.90 -7.29 -8.96
C SER A 47 -2.54 -5.90 -9.02
N TRP A 48 -3.73 -5.73 -8.44
CA TRP A 48 -4.36 -4.40 -8.39
C TRP A 48 -3.58 -3.41 -7.55
N ILE A 49 -3.07 -3.83 -6.40
CA ILE A 49 -2.23 -2.97 -5.56
C ILE A 49 -0.97 -2.58 -6.33
N LEU A 50 -0.28 -3.55 -6.94
CA LEU A 50 0.95 -3.32 -7.70
C LEU A 50 0.74 -2.43 -8.94
N ASN A 51 -0.39 -2.59 -9.64
CA ASN A 51 -0.73 -1.78 -10.82
C ASN A 51 -1.07 -0.32 -10.49
N LEU A 52 -1.45 -0.03 -9.24
CA LEU A 52 -1.85 1.30 -8.80
C LEU A 52 -0.71 2.08 -8.14
N VAL A 53 0.41 1.40 -7.83
CA VAL A 53 1.60 2.03 -7.26
C VAL A 53 2.67 2.22 -8.33
N SER A 54 3.51 3.24 -8.16
CA SER A 54 4.64 3.45 -9.06
C SER A 54 5.64 2.29 -8.96
N THR A 55 6.42 2.07 -10.03
CA THR A 55 7.44 1.03 -10.10
C THR A 55 8.49 1.14 -8.98
N GLU A 56 8.78 2.36 -8.52
CA GLU A 56 9.71 2.62 -7.42
C GLU A 56 9.16 2.18 -6.06
N ILE A 57 7.85 2.27 -5.85
CA ILE A 57 7.20 1.77 -4.65
C ILE A 57 7.02 0.25 -4.75
N SER A 58 6.67 -0.27 -5.92
CA SER A 58 6.41 -1.69 -6.12
C SER A 58 7.64 -2.56 -5.90
N THR A 59 8.84 -2.13 -6.32
CA THR A 59 10.11 -2.84 -6.08
C THR A 59 10.43 -3.02 -4.61
N ASN A 60 10.02 -2.08 -3.76
CA ASN A 60 10.24 -2.14 -2.31
C ASN A 60 9.29 -3.10 -1.57
N ILE A 61 8.17 -3.49 -2.18
CA ILE A 61 7.12 -4.30 -1.55
C ILE A 61 6.80 -5.61 -2.30
N MET A 62 7.53 -5.91 -3.38
CA MET A 62 7.16 -6.96 -4.35
C MET A 62 7.26 -8.40 -3.82
N PHE A 63 7.81 -8.62 -2.63
CA PHE A 63 8.23 -9.96 -2.16
C PHE A 63 7.20 -10.71 -1.32
N THR A 64 5.99 -10.18 -1.14
CA THR A 64 4.97 -10.83 -0.32
C THR A 64 3.90 -11.54 -1.16
N ASN A 65 3.63 -12.78 -0.78
CA ASN A 65 2.55 -13.60 -1.35
C ASN A 65 1.19 -13.32 -0.69
N SER A 66 1.11 -12.40 0.27
CA SER A 66 -0.12 -12.03 0.97
C SER A 66 -0.51 -10.59 0.66
N ALA A 67 -1.72 -10.40 0.13
CA ALA A 67 -2.31 -9.09 -0.12
C ALA A 67 -2.41 -8.25 1.16
N HIS A 68 -2.64 -8.88 2.31
CA HIS A 68 -2.69 -8.21 3.61
C HIS A 68 -1.33 -7.62 3.99
N LYS A 69 -0.27 -8.43 3.95
CA LYS A 69 1.09 -7.96 4.22
C LYS A 69 1.52 -6.88 3.22
N LEU A 70 1.19 -7.07 1.93
CA LEU A 70 1.48 -6.08 0.89
C LEU A 70 0.84 -4.72 1.19
N TRP A 71 -0.41 -4.76 1.65
CA TRP A 71 -1.16 -3.57 2.04
C TRP A 71 -0.54 -2.86 3.24
N ASP A 72 -0.07 -3.61 4.24
CA ASP A 72 0.61 -3.04 5.41
C ASP A 72 1.96 -2.42 5.04
N ASP A 73 2.78 -3.13 4.26
CA ASP A 73 4.06 -2.62 3.77
C ASP A 73 3.89 -1.36 2.93
N LEU A 74 2.87 -1.33 2.05
CA LEU A 74 2.54 -0.16 1.25
C LEU A 74 2.21 1.07 2.11
N LYS A 75 1.39 0.89 3.15
CA LYS A 75 1.07 1.98 4.10
C LYS A 75 2.33 2.51 4.77
N ILE A 76 3.23 1.63 5.19
CA ILE A 76 4.50 2.02 5.81
C ILE A 76 5.36 2.83 4.83
N VAL A 77 5.53 2.34 3.60
CA VAL A 77 6.35 3.02 2.58
C VAL A 77 5.79 4.40 2.25
N ILE A 78 4.48 4.51 2.01
CA ILE A 78 3.86 5.80 1.69
C ILE A 78 3.93 6.76 2.87
N ASN A 79 3.72 6.28 4.11
CA ASN A 79 3.86 7.11 5.31
C ASN A 79 5.28 7.65 5.45
N ARG A 80 6.30 6.80 5.30
CA ARG A 80 7.71 7.24 5.31
C ARG A 80 8.00 8.28 4.22
N ALA A 81 7.49 8.08 3.01
CA ALA A 81 7.68 9.03 1.92
C ALA A 81 7.02 10.39 2.22
N MET A 82 5.82 10.39 2.80
CA MET A 82 5.14 11.62 3.23
C MET A 82 5.92 12.34 4.34
N ASP A 83 6.44 11.61 5.32
CA ASP A 83 7.23 12.18 6.43
C ASP A 83 8.52 12.83 5.91
N LEU A 84 9.27 12.13 5.05
CA LEU A 84 10.48 12.67 4.42
C LEU A 84 10.19 13.92 3.60
N LYS A 85 9.08 13.95 2.86
CA LYS A 85 8.67 15.13 2.09
C LYS A 85 8.42 16.33 3.01
N SER A 86 7.72 16.13 4.11
CA SER A 86 7.46 17.20 5.09
C SER A 86 8.74 17.76 5.71
N PHE A 87 9.71 16.90 6.00
CA PHE A 87 11.03 17.28 6.52
C PHE A 87 11.87 18.06 5.49
N CYS A 88 11.91 17.60 4.25
CA CYS A 88 12.61 18.29 3.16
C CYS A 88 11.99 19.66 2.87
N GLU A 89 10.66 19.78 2.90
CA GLU A 89 9.96 21.06 2.75
C GLU A 89 10.28 22.03 3.89
N SER A 90 10.36 21.54 5.14
CA SER A 90 10.74 22.38 6.28
C SER A 90 12.17 22.89 6.13
N GLN A 91 13.12 22.01 5.77
CA GLN A 91 14.51 22.41 5.56
C GLN A 91 14.67 23.38 4.39
N SER A 92 13.95 23.15 3.28
CA SER A 92 14.00 24.04 2.10
C SER A 92 13.44 25.42 2.42
N LYS A 93 12.31 25.51 3.15
CA LYS A 93 11.79 26.79 3.64
C LYS A 93 12.80 27.48 4.54
N SER A 94 13.38 26.79 5.52
CA SER A 94 14.40 27.37 6.40
C SER A 94 15.63 27.89 5.64
N ARG A 95 16.09 27.18 4.60
CA ARG A 95 17.20 27.60 3.73
C ARG A 95 16.85 28.84 2.90
N LEU A 96 15.65 28.88 2.33
CA LEU A 96 15.15 30.04 1.58
C LEU A 96 14.95 31.25 2.49
N TYR A 97 14.43 31.07 3.70
CA TYR A 97 14.35 32.14 4.70
C TYR A 97 15.74 32.69 5.03
N TRP A 98 16.75 31.84 5.22
CA TRP A 98 18.11 32.33 5.47
C TRP A 98 18.67 33.17 4.31
N PHE A 99 18.40 32.76 3.07
CA PHE A 99 18.80 33.46 1.82
C PHE A 99 18.05 34.76 1.54
N VAL A 100 16.83 34.94 2.06
CA VAL A 100 16.03 36.15 1.87
C VAL A 100 16.38 37.22 2.92
N PHE A 101 16.91 36.80 4.06
CA PHE A 101 17.21 37.69 5.20
C PHE A 101 18.72 37.91 5.46
N HIS A 102 19.59 37.39 4.60
CA HIS A 102 21.02 37.71 4.49
C HIS A 102 21.34 38.01 3.03
#